data_AF-A0A963XCR4-F1
#
_entry.id   AF-A0A963XCR4-F1
#
_cell.length_a   1.000
_cell.length_b   1.000
_cell.length_c   1.000
_cell.angle_alpha   90.00
_cell.angle_beta   90.00
_cell.angle_gamma   90.00
#
_symmetry.space_group_name_H-M   'P 1'
#
loop_
_entity.id
_entity.type
_entity.pdbx_description
1 polymer ?
#
loop_
_entity_poly.entity_id
_entity_poly.type
_entity_poly.pdbx_seq_one_letter_code
_entity_poly.pdbx_strand_id
1 'polypeptide(L)' 'MASGAVLAIPGAVRASGPATLVELFTSQGCSSCPPADRVLAKLAPRSDIVALAFHVD' A
#
# COMPACT_ATOMS: atom_id res chain seq x y z
N MET A 1 39.74 8.30 -34.32
CA MET A 1 38.55 7.67 -33.71
C MET A 1 38.62 7.89 -32.20
N ALA A 2 38.03 8.96 -31.69
CA ALA A 2 37.99 9.22 -30.25
C ALA A 2 36.72 8.57 -29.69
N SER A 3 36.88 7.39 -29.09
CA SER A 3 35.80 6.63 -28.47
C SER A 3 35.51 7.26 -27.10
N GLY A 4 34.52 8.16 -27.05
CA GLY A 4 34.05 8.77 -25.80
C GLY A 4 33.02 7.86 -25.13
N ALA A 5 33.36 7.31 -23.96
CA ALA A 5 32.42 6.55 -23.15
C ALA A 5 31.47 7.50 -22.41
N VAL A 6 30.18 7.42 -22.71
CA VAL A 6 29.12 8.07 -21.93
C VAL A 6 28.86 7.22 -20.70
N LEU A 7 29.22 7.70 -19.51
CA LEU A 7 28.77 7.11 -18.26
C LEU A 7 27.28 7.41 -18.07
N ALA A 8 26.43 6.39 -18.16
CA ALA A 8 25.04 6.49 -17.75
C ALA A 8 24.98 6.64 -16.22
N ILE A 9 24.44 7.76 -15.75
CA ILE A 9 24.19 7.98 -14.31
C ILE A 9 22.95 7.15 -13.96
N PRO A 10 23.02 6.24 -12.96
CA PRO A 10 21.85 5.53 -12.48
C PRO A 10 20.80 6.55 -11.99
N GLY A 11 19.59 6.47 -12.53
CA GLY A 11 18.50 7.37 -12.17
C GLY A 11 18.19 7.30 -10.67
N ALA A 12 18.03 8.46 -10.03
CA ALA A 12 17.65 8.53 -8.63
C ALA A 12 16.23 7.99 -8.44
N VAL A 13 16.09 6.87 -7.71
CA VAL A 13 14.80 6.38 -7.24
C VAL A 13 14.36 7.27 -6.07
N ARG A 14 13.30 8.05 -6.26
CA ARG A 14 12.61 8.69 -5.14
C ARG A 14 11.70 7.67 -4.49
N ALA A 15 11.95 7.36 -3.22
CA ALA A 15 10.96 6.71 -2.40
C ALA A 15 9.78 7.69 -2.22
N SER A 16 8.58 7.31 -2.67
CA SER A 16 7.36 7.91 -2.13
C SER A 16 7.40 7.71 -0.61
N GLY A 17 7.04 8.73 0.16
CA GLY A 17 7.17 8.75 1.62
C GLY A 17 6.55 7.53 2.32
N PRO A 18 6.72 7.41 3.65
CA PRO A 18 6.28 6.23 4.38
C PRO A 18 4.78 5.96 4.14
N ALA A 19 4.46 4.74 3.72
CA ALA A 19 3.08 4.29 3.59
C ALA A 19 2.49 3.98 4.97
N THR A 20 1.22 4.29 5.17
CA THR A 20 0.49 3.94 6.39
C THR A 20 -0.06 2.53 6.26
N LEU A 21 0.29 1.65 7.19
CA LEU A 21 -0.28 0.31 7.27
C LEU A 21 -1.57 0.35 8.10
N VAL A 22 -2.64 -0.21 7.55
CA VAL A 22 -3.93 -0.38 8.24
C VAL A 22 -4.31 -1.85 8.17
N GLU A 23 -4.42 -2.48 9.34
CA GLU A 23 -4.83 -3.87 9.49
C GLU A 23 -6.21 -3.93 10.13
N LEU A 24 -7.15 -4.57 9.44
CA LEU A 24 -8.49 -4.83 9.94
C LEU A 24 -8.65 -6.31 10.29
N PHE A 25 -9.13 -6.59 11.50
CA PHE A 25 -9.55 -7.92 11.91
C PHE A 25 -11.10 -7.94 11.93
N THR A 26 -11.71 -8.83 11.16
CA THR A 26 -13.16 -8.91 10.91
C THR A 26 -13.65 -10.36 10.98
N SER A 27 -14.95 -10.62 11.14
CA SER A 27 -15.51 -11.99 11.13
C SER A 27 -16.83 -12.02 10.36
N GLN A 28 -17.06 -13.11 9.61
CA GLN A 28 -18.26 -13.32 8.80
C GLN A 28 -19.55 -13.58 9.60
N GLY A 29 -19.48 -13.60 10.94
CA GLY A 29 -20.63 -13.60 11.85
C GLY A 29 -20.81 -12.31 12.66
N CYS A 30 -19.91 -11.34 12.51
CA CYS A 30 -19.91 -10.12 13.30
C CYS A 30 -20.85 -9.07 12.69
N SER A 31 -22.00 -8.80 13.30
CA SER A 31 -22.97 -7.78 12.83
C SER A 31 -22.42 -6.35 12.87
N SER A 32 -21.42 -6.10 13.73
CA SER A 32 -20.79 -4.79 13.93
C SER A 32 -19.59 -4.54 13.02
N CYS A 33 -19.12 -5.54 12.28
CA CYS A 33 -17.92 -5.46 11.44
C CYS A 33 -18.13 -4.87 10.02
N PRO A 34 -19.32 -5.00 9.36
CA PRO A 34 -19.55 -4.41 8.04
C PRO A 34 -19.26 -2.90 7.91
N PRO A 35 -19.48 -2.05 8.94
CA PRO A 35 -19.01 -0.67 8.93
C PRO A 35 -17.49 -0.54 8.79
N ALA A 36 -16.70 -1.38 9.46
CA ALA A 36 -15.24 -1.37 9.41
C ALA A 36 -14.73 -1.85 8.05
N ASP A 37 -15.32 -2.91 7.48
CA ASP A 37 -15.00 -3.41 6.14
C ASP A 37 -15.22 -2.31 5.09
N ARG A 38 -16.31 -1.54 5.20
CA ARG A 38 -16.59 -0.40 4.31
C ARG A 38 -15.58 0.73 4.45
N VAL A 39 -15.04 0.96 5.65
CA VAL A 39 -13.99 1.96 5.86
C VAL A 39 -12.69 1.48 5.21
N LEU A 40 -12.29 0.23 5.42
CA LEU A 40 -11.09 -0.33 4.80
C LEU A 40 -11.18 -0.30 3.27
N ALA A 41 -12.34 -0.64 2.70
CA ALA A 41 -12.58 -0.58 1.26
C ALA A 41 -12.43 0.84 0.66
N LYS A 42 -12.68 1.89 1.45
CA LYS A 42 -12.45 3.29 1.04
C LYS A 42 -10.98 3.69 1.13
N LEU A 43 -10.21 3.05 2.01
CA LEU A 43 -8.79 3.32 2.21
C LEU A 43 -7.91 2.57 1.21
N ALA A 44 -8.30 1.36 0.81
CA ALA A 44 -7.55 0.49 -0.09
C ALA A 44 -7.10 1.12 -1.44
N PRO A 45 -7.85 2.02 -2.09
CA PRO A 45 -7.43 2.63 -3.35
C PRO A 45 -6.35 3.72 -3.18
N ARG A 46 -6.02 4.13 -1.96
CA ARG A 46 -5.08 5.22 -1.72
C ARG A 46 -3.65 4.74 -1.88
N SER A 47 -2.84 5.49 -2.65
CA SER A 47 -1.44 5.14 -2.91
C SER A 47 -0.51 5.28 -1.70
N ASP A 48 -0.96 5.95 -0.64
CA ASP A 48 -0.23 6.14 0.62
C ASP A 48 -0.62 5.12 1.71
N ILE A 49 -1.50 4.16 1.41
CA ILE A 49 -2.01 3.19 2.38
C ILE A 49 -1.80 1.76 1.89
N VAL A 50 -1.34 0.90 2.81
CA VAL A 50 -1.39 -0.55 2.66
C VAL A 50 -2.53 -1.06 3.55
N ALA A 51 -3.59 -1.57 2.94
CA ALA A 51 -4.79 -2.03 3.65
C ALA A 51 -4.86 -3.56 3.65
N LEU A 52 -4.87 -4.19 4.83
CA LEU A 52 -4.99 -5.65 5.00
C LEU A 52 -6.27 -6.00 5.77
N ALA A 53 -6.95 -7.06 5.34
CA ALA A 53 -8.12 -7.60 6.03
C ALA A 53 -7.87 -9.05 6.45
N PHE A 54 -7.92 -9.29 7.76
CA PHE A 54 -7.81 -10.60 8.37
C PHE A 54 -9.19 -11.04 8.84
N HIS A 55 -9.69 -12.13 8.24
CA HIS A 55 -10.92 -12.74 8.70
C HIS A 55 -10.57 -13.67 9.86
N VAL A 56 -11.08 -13.35 11.05
CA VAL A 56 -11.02 -14.17 12.25
C VAL A 56 -12.30 -14.97 12.37
N ASP A 57 -12.22 -16.15 13.00
CA ASP A 57 -13.38 -17.03 13.22
C ASP A 57 -14.33 -16.46 14.27
#